data_AF-A0A3M2FW10-F1
#
_entry.id   AF-A0A3M2FW10-F1
#
_cell.length_a   1.000
_cell.length_b   1.000
_cell.length_c   1.000
_cell.angle_alpha   90.00
_cell.angle_beta   90.00
_cell.angle_gamma   90.00
#
_symmetry.space_group_name_H-M   'P 1'
#
loop_
_entity.id
_entity.type
_entity.pdbx_description
1 polymer ?
#
loop_
_entity_poly.entity_id
_entity_poly.type
_entity_poly.pdbx_seq_one_letter_code
_entity_poly.pdbx_strand_id
1 'polypeptide(L)' 'AEMMLRHLGETQAADAVRQALIDTFTEGTHLTRDLGGSASTMAFADRVAERVAALRAG' A
#
# COMPACT_ATOMS: atom_id res chain seq x y z
N ALA A 1 -7.43 0.54 -6.66
CA ALA A 1 -8.43 -0.14 -5.80
C ALA A 1 -8.99 0.78 -4.71
N GLU A 2 -8.17 1.63 -4.06
CA GLU A 2 -8.62 2.54 -2.98
C GLU A 2 -9.90 3.34 -3.31
N MET A 3 -9.90 4.10 -4.42
CA MET A 3 -11.07 4.89 -4.81
C MET A 3 -12.34 4.03 -5.06
N MET A 4 -12.16 2.81 -5.55
CA MET A 4 -13.27 1.86 -5.75
C MET A 4 -13.84 1.40 -4.42
N LEU A 5 -12.99 1.03 -3.46
CA LEU A 5 -13.42 0.65 -2.11
C LEU A 5 -14.19 1.81 -1.45
N ARG A 6 -13.67 3.03 -1.57
CA ARG A 6 -14.35 4.23 -1.07
C ARG A 6 -15.73 4.44 -1.73
N HIS A 7 -15.82 4.24 -3.04
CA HIS A 7 -17.09 4.31 -3.77
C HIS A 7 -18.10 3.24 -3.33
N LEU A 8 -17.64 2.04 -2.98
CA LEU A 8 -18.47 0.95 -2.47
C LEU A 8 -18.86 1.10 -0.99
N GLY A 9 -18.39 2.16 -0.30
CA GLY A 9 -18.63 2.38 1.13
C GLY A 9 -17.65 1.66 2.06
N GLU A 10 -16.69 0.91 1.51
CA GLU A 10 -15.65 0.16 2.25
C GLU A 10 -14.54 1.11 2.76
N THR A 11 -14.92 2.06 3.59
CA THR A 11 -14.08 3.21 3.98
C THR A 11 -12.83 2.78 4.76
N GLN A 12 -12.97 1.87 5.73
CA GLN A 12 -11.81 1.39 6.51
C GLN A 12 -10.79 0.65 5.64
N ALA A 13 -11.26 -0.17 4.69
CA ALA A 13 -10.38 -0.86 3.75
C ALA A 13 -9.70 0.12 2.80
N ALA A 14 -10.43 1.14 2.31
CA ALA A 14 -9.86 2.20 1.48
C ALA A 14 -8.77 2.97 2.24
N ASP A 15 -9.02 3.37 3.48
CA ASP A 15 -8.07 4.12 4.31
C ASP A 15 -6.83 3.28 4.61
N ALA A 16 -6.97 1.99 4.94
CA ALA A 16 -5.85 1.09 5.14
C ALA A 16 -4.97 0.95 3.87
N VAL A 17 -5.58 0.80 2.69
CA VAL A 17 -4.84 0.74 1.42
C VAL A 17 -4.14 2.07 1.13
N ARG A 18 -4.81 3.21 1.36
CA ARG A 18 -4.23 4.54 1.16
C ARG A 18 -3.00 4.75 2.04
N GLN A 19 -3.13 4.45 3.34
CA GLN A 19 -2.06 4.65 4.30
C GLN A 19 -0.89 3.71 4.02
N ALA A 20 -1.15 2.42 3.73
CA ALA A 20 -0.10 1.47 3.38
C ALA A 20 0.71 1.90 2.14
N LEU A 21 0.05 2.48 1.14
CA LEU A 21 0.73 3.06 -0.02
C LEU A 21 1.60 4.25 0.37
N ILE A 22 1.04 5.23 1.10
CA ILE A 22 1.77 6.42 1.57
C ILE A 22 3.01 6.00 2.36
N ASP A 23 2.85 5.12 3.34
CA ASP A 23 3.96 4.65 4.16
C ASP A 23 5.04 3.99 3.31
N THR A 24 4.66 3.26 2.26
CA THR A 24 5.61 2.53 1.38
C THR A 24 6.38 3.47 0.49
N PHE A 25 5.72 4.52 0.00
CA PHE A 25 6.41 5.60 -0.69
C PHE A 25 7.33 6.39 0.24
N THR A 26 6.88 6.71 1.46
CA THR A 26 7.68 7.43 2.46
C THR A 26 8.88 6.64 2.95
N GLU A 27 8.76 5.32 3.11
CA GLU A 27 9.87 4.45 3.49
C GLU A 27 10.97 4.41 2.41
N GLY A 28 10.58 4.41 1.13
CA GLY A 28 11.51 4.50 -0.01
C GLY A 28 12.35 3.24 -0.29
N THR A 29 12.35 2.25 0.59
CA THR A 29 13.20 1.04 0.51
C THR A 29 12.65 -0.05 -0.43
N HIS A 30 11.35 -0.06 -0.69
CA HIS A 30 10.66 -1.09 -1.51
C HIS A 30 10.15 -0.54 -2.84
N LEU A 31 10.70 0.58 -3.32
CA LEU A 31 10.27 1.19 -4.57
C LEU A 31 10.73 0.40 -5.79
N THR A 32 9.89 0.34 -6.81
CA THR A 32 10.23 -0.25 -8.11
C THR A 32 11.21 0.63 -8.88
N ARG A 33 11.81 0.08 -9.94
CA ARG A 33 12.84 0.78 -10.74
C ARG A 33 12.36 2.09 -11.34
N ASP A 34 11.12 2.14 -11.83
CA ASP A 34 10.49 3.33 -12.40
C ASP A 34 10.25 4.45 -11.36
N LEU A 35 10.24 4.09 -10.07
CA LEU A 35 10.14 5.00 -8.94
C LEU A 35 11.50 5.31 -8.29
N GLY A 36 12.61 4.93 -8.94
CA GLY A 36 13.97 5.18 -8.46
C GLY A 36 14.51 4.17 -7.45
N GLY A 37 13.79 3.08 -7.19
CA GLY A 37 14.26 1.99 -6.33
C GLY A 37 14.81 0.79 -7.12
N SER A 38 14.93 -0.34 -6.42
CA SER A 38 15.43 -1.60 -7.00
C SER A 38 14.51 -2.79 -6.74
N ALA A 39 13.34 -2.58 -6.13
CA ALA A 39 12.41 -3.66 -5.82
C ALA A 39 11.71 -4.18 -7.09
N SER A 40 11.33 -5.46 -7.06
CA SER A 40 10.42 -6.02 -8.06
C SER A 40 8.99 -5.57 -7.79
N THR A 41 8.11 -5.68 -8.79
CA THR A 41 6.68 -5.42 -8.62
C THR A 41 6.07 -6.25 -7.49
N MET A 42 6.46 -7.53 -7.37
CA MET A 42 5.98 -8.40 -6.30
C MET A 42 6.50 -7.97 -4.93
N ALA A 43 7.78 -7.62 -4.80
CA ALA A 43 8.33 -7.15 -3.53
C ALA A 43 7.64 -5.85 -3.03
N PHE A 44 7.32 -4.93 -3.94
CA PHE A 44 6.52 -3.75 -3.60
C PHE A 44 5.10 -4.14 -3.17
N ALA A 45 4.44 -5.04 -3.92
CA ALA A 45 3.08 -5.49 -3.61
C ALA A 45 2.99 -6.21 -2.25
N ASP A 46 3.93 -7.11 -1.95
CA ASP A 46 4.03 -7.83 -0.68
C ASP A 46 4.19 -6.83 0.48
N ARG A 47 5.07 -5.84 0.32
CA ARG A 47 5.28 -4.79 1.33
C ARG A 47 4.03 -3.97 1.62
N VAL A 48 3.28 -3.61 0.57
CA VAL A 48 2.00 -2.91 0.71
C VAL A 48 0.97 -3.81 1.41
N ALA A 49 0.89 -5.09 1.05
CA ALA A 49 -0.05 -6.04 1.64
C ALA A 49 0.20 -6.28 3.14
N GLU A 50 1.46 -6.43 3.55
CA GLU A 50 1.86 -6.53 4.96
C GLU A 50 1.38 -5.32 5.78
N ARG A 51 1.55 -4.11 5.23
CA ARG A 51 1.11 -2.88 5.91
C ARG A 51 -0.39 -2.77 6.01
N VAL A 52 -1.13 -3.14 4.96
CA VAL A 52 -2.58 -3.23 5.01
C VAL A 52 -3.02 -4.19 6.11
N ALA A 53 -2.39 -5.36 6.23
CA ALA A 53 -2.72 -6.33 7.27
C ALA A 53 -2.44 -5.77 8.68
N ALA A 54 -1.30 -5.11 8.89
CA ALA A 54 -0.95 -4.48 10.17
C ALA A 54 -1.94 -3.38 10.58
N LEU A 55 -2.33 -2.51 9.64
CA LEU A 55 -3.28 -1.42 9.88
C LEU A 55 -4.71 -1.88 10.20
N ARG A 56 -5.06 -3.11 9.79
CA ARG A 56 -6.39 -3.71 10.05
C ARG A 56 -6.40 -4.64 11.26
N ALA A 57 -5.23 -4.94 11.84
CA ALA A 57 -5.10 -5.79 13.02
C ALA A 57 -5.17 -5.01 14.35
N GLY A 58 -5.12 -3.67 14.30
CA GLY A 58 -5.37 -2.77 15.42
C GLY A 58 -6.76 -2.17 15.37
#